data_AF-B8AY40-F1
#
_entry.id   AF-B8AY40-F1
#
_cell.length_a   1.000
_cell.length_b   1.000
_cell.length_c   1.000
_cell.angle_alpha   90.00
_cell.angle_beta   90.00
_cell.angle_gamma   90.00
#
_symmetry.space_group_name_H-M   'P 1'
#
loop_
_entity.id
_entity.type
_entity.pdbx_description
1 polymer ?
#
loop_
_entity_poly.entity_id
_entity_poly.type
_entity_poly.pdbx_seq_one_letter_code
_entity_poly.pdbx_strand_id
1 'polypeptide(L)' 'MVVPVIDFSKLDGTAAERAETMAQIDNGCEEWGFFQLVNHGVPKELLDRVKKVCSESYRLREAAFMESSR' A
#
# COMPACT_ATOMS: atom_id res chain seq x y z
N MET A 1 5.05 12.16 14.82
CA MET A 1 4.29 10.90 14.73
C MET A 1 4.90 10.08 13.61
N VAL A 2 5.38 8.87 13.91
CA VAL A 2 6.07 8.00 12.95
C VAL A 2 5.12 6.89 12.58
N VAL A 3 4.82 6.71 11.28
CA VAL A 3 3.91 5.65 10.82
C VAL A 3 4.60 4.29 11.00
N PRO A 4 3.93 3.27 11.58
CA PRO A 4 4.52 1.94 11.74
C PRO A 4 4.92 1.35 10.38
N VAL A 5 6.10 0.74 10.34
CA VAL A 5 6.60 0.02 9.16
C VAL A 5 6.78 -1.44 9.54
N ILE A 6 6.12 -2.35 8.81
CA ILE A 6 6.11 -3.78 9.09
C ILE A 6 6.81 -4.51 7.94
N ASP A 7 7.80 -5.34 8.28
CA ASP A 7 8.50 -6.19 7.33
C ASP A 7 7.70 -7.47 7.08
N PHE A 8 7.09 -7.55 5.90
CA PHE A 8 6.19 -8.63 5.55
C PHE A 8 6.91 -9.94 5.24
N SER A 9 8.21 -9.88 4.91
CA SER A 9 8.99 -11.10 4.62
C SER A 9 9.13 -12.02 5.84
N LYS A 10 8.97 -11.46 7.05
CA LYS A 10 9.03 -12.20 8.31
C LYS A 10 7.86 -13.16 8.52
N LEU A 11 6.78 -13.03 7.77
CA LEU A 11 5.65 -13.98 7.80
C LEU A 11 6.03 -15.36 7.26
N ASP A 12 7.02 -15.40 6.36
CA ASP A 12 7.59 -16.63 5.79
C ASP A 12 8.83 -17.12 6.58
N GLY A 13 9.18 -16.42 7.67
CA GLY A 13 10.30 -16.76 8.55
C GLY A 13 9.98 -17.85 9.58
N THR A 14 10.68 -17.82 10.71
CA THR A 14 10.44 -18.73 11.83
C THR A 14 9.05 -18.51 12.46
N ALA A 15 8.56 -19.50 13.21
CA ALA A 15 7.29 -19.38 13.92
C ALA A 15 7.25 -18.18 14.89
N ALA A 16 8.39 -17.83 15.49
CA ALA A 16 8.52 -16.68 16.38
C ALA A 16 8.43 -15.35 15.61
N GLU A 17 9.17 -15.21 14.50
CA GLU A 17 9.12 -14.01 13.65
C GLU A 17 7.72 -13.79 13.06
N ARG A 18 7.06 -14.87 12.63
CA ARG A 18 5.69 -14.81 12.15
C ARG A 18 4.73 -14.34 13.24
N ALA A 19 4.82 -14.90 14.45
CA ALA A 19 3.97 -14.52 15.57
C ALA A 19 4.16 -13.05 15.96
N GLU A 20 5.40 -12.59 16.04
CA GLU A 20 5.73 -11.19 16.32
C GLU A 20 5.16 -10.25 15.24
N THR A 21 5.37 -10.60 13.96
CA THR A 21 4.88 -9.79 12.83
C THR A 21 3.36 -9.73 12.80
N MET A 22 2.67 -10.83 13.11
CA MET A 22 1.21 -10.85 13.24
C MET A 22 0.72 -9.94 14.38
N ALA A 23 1.40 -9.94 15.53
CA ALA A 23 1.07 -9.03 16.64
C ALA A 23 1.28 -7.55 16.28
N GLN A 24 2.29 -7.23 15.47
CA GLN A 24 2.50 -5.87 14.95
C GLN A 24 1.37 -5.43 14.00
N ILE A 25 0.87 -6.34 13.16
CA ILE A 25 -0.27 -6.07 12.27
C ILE A 25 -1.54 -5.81 13.10
N ASP A 26 -1.79 -6.65 14.11
CA ASP A 26 -2.95 -6.52 15.00
C ASP A 26 -2.95 -5.16 15.72
N ASN A 27 -1.83 -4.81 16.36
CA ASN A 27 -1.64 -3.50 16.99
C ASN A 27 -1.77 -2.34 15.98
N GLY A 28 -1.16 -2.49 14.80
CA GLY A 28 -1.25 -1.49 13.73
C GLY A 28 -2.70 -1.22 13.29
N CYS A 29 -3.56 -2.24 13.30
CA CYS A 29 -4.98 -2.11 13.03
C CYS A 29 -5.73 -1.41 14.18
N GLU A 30 -5.48 -1.80 15.43
CA GLU A 30 -6.21 -1.30 16.60
C GLU A 30 -5.83 0.14 16.98
N GLU A 31 -4.52 0.44 17.03
CA GLU A 31 -4.02 1.69 17.59
C GLU A 31 -3.81 2.79 16.53
N TRP A 32 -3.41 2.41 15.31
CA TRP A 32 -3.04 3.36 14.26
C TRP A 32 -4.08 3.48 13.15
N GLY A 33 -4.82 2.40 12.88
CA GLY A 33 -5.74 2.30 11.74
C GLY A 33 -5.05 2.22 10.37
N PHE A 34 -3.72 2.37 10.31
CA PHE A 34 -2.91 2.15 9.11
C PHE A 34 -1.42 1.95 9.45
N PHE A 35 -0.71 1.28 8.54
CA PHE A 35 0.73 1.01 8.61
C PHE A 35 1.31 0.88 7.20
N GLN A 36 2.64 0.94 7.09
CA GLN A 36 3.37 0.72 5.84
C GLN A 36 3.96 -0.69 5.82
N LEU A 37 3.78 -1.41 4.71
CA LEU A 37 4.44 -2.69 4.49
C LEU A 37 5.71 -2.51 3.68
N VAL A 38 6.75 -3.25 4.05
CA VAL A 38 7.96 -3.45 3.23
C VAL A 38 8.17 -4.94 2.97
N ASN A 39 8.92 -5.28 1.92
CA ASN A 39 9.21 -6.66 1.52
C ASN A 39 7.95 -7.54 1.33
N HIS A 40 6.82 -6.94 0.94
CA HIS A 40 5.53 -7.62 0.71
C HIS A 40 5.46 -8.45 -0.59
N GLY A 41 6.59 -8.61 -1.30
CA GLY A 41 6.67 -9.42 -2.52
C GLY A 41 5.96 -8.85 -3.76
N VAL A 42 5.31 -7.69 -3.66
CA VAL A 42 4.66 -7.04 -4.82
C VAL A 42 5.72 -6.31 -5.64
N PRO A 43 5.88 -6.62 -6.94
CA PRO A 43 6.87 -5.98 -7.78
C PRO A 43 6.66 -4.47 -7.89
N LYS A 44 7.76 -3.70 -7.83
CA LYS A 44 7.71 -2.24 -7.94
C LYS A 44 7.15 -1.79 -9.28
N GLU A 45 7.47 -2.52 -10.35
CA GLU A 45 7.01 -2.25 -11.71
C GLU A 45 5.49 -2.36 -11.80
N LEU A 46 4.87 -3.28 -11.07
CA LEU A 46 3.42 -3.40 -11.00
C LEU A 46 2.81 -2.16 -10.33
N LEU A 47 3.36 -1.73 -9.20
CA LEU A 47 2.90 -0.53 -8.49
C LEU A 47 3.02 0.72 -9.37
N ASP A 48 4.14 0.86 -10.09
CA ASP A 48 4.38 1.99 -10.98
C ASP A 48 3.40 2.01 -12.16
N ARG A 49 3.08 0.83 -12.75
CA ARG A 49 2.05 0.73 -13.79
C ARG A 49 0.65 1.10 -13.28
N VAL A 50 0.27 0.62 -12.09
CA VAL A 50 -1.04 0.96 -11.49
C VAL A 50 -1.15 2.47 -11.29
N LYS A 51 -0.12 3.10 -10.72
CA LYS A 51 -0.08 4.56 -10.53
C LYS A 51 -0.22 5.30 -11.87
N LYS A 52 0.48 4.85 -12.90
CA LYS A 52 0.40 5.44 -14.25
C LYS A 52 -1.01 5.36 -14.81
N VAL A 53 -1.61 4.16 -14.86
CA VAL A 53 -2.96 3.95 -15.42
C VAL A 53 -4.01 4.75 -14.66
N CYS A 54 -3.96 4.78 -13.34
CA CYS A 54 -4.89 5.59 -12.54
C CYS A 54 -4.74 7.08 -12.88
N SER A 55 -3.50 7.59 -12.91
CA SER A 55 -3.24 9.00 -13.21
C SER A 55 -3.71 9.40 -14.60
N GLU A 56 -3.44 8.56 -15.61
CA GLU A 56 -3.91 8.77 -16.99
C GLU A 56 -5.44 8.75 -17.07
N SER A 57 -6.09 7.82 -16.38
CA SER A 57 -7.56 7.71 -16.34
C SER A 57 -8.21 8.95 -15.75
N TYR A 58 -7.66 9.49 -14.65
CA TYR A 58 -8.18 10.73 -14.05
C TYR A 58 -7.99 11.94 -14.98
N ARG A 59 -6.81 12.08 -15.61
CA ARG A 59 -6.55 13.17 -16.57
C ARG A 59 -7.50 13.16 -17.76
N LEU A 60 -7.77 11.99 -18.32
CA LEU A 60 -8.72 11.85 -19.43
C LEU A 60 -10.15 12.26 -19.03
N ARG A 61 -10.60 11.86 -17.83
CA ARG A 61 -11.91 12.24 -17.30
C ARG A 61 -12.01 13.75 -17.05
N GLU A 62 -10.96 14.35 -16.49
CA GLU A 62 -10.89 15.79 -16.26
C GLU A 62 -10.97 16.57 -17.57
N ALA A 63 -10.21 16.17 -18.60
CA ALA A 63 -10.26 16.80 -19.91
C ALA A 63 -11.65 16.73 -20.54
N ALA A 64 -12.29 15.54 -20.51
CA ALA A 64 -13.64 15.35 -21.04
C ALA A 64 -14.69 16.19 -20.29
N PHE A 65 -14.58 16.30 -18.97
CA PHE A 65 -15.45 17.15 -18.15
C PHE A 65 -15.32 18.63 -18.54
N MET A 66 -14.09 19.11 -18.69
CA MET A 66 -13.81 20.50 -19.08
C MET A 66 -14.29 20.81 -20.50
N GLU A 67 -14.18 19.88 -21.44
CA GLU A 67 -14.72 20.02 -22.80
C GLU A 67 -16.25 20.10 -22.81
N SER A 68 -16.93 19.24 -22.03
CA SER A 68 -18.40 19.23 -21.96
C SER A 68 -19.01 20.45 -21.26
N SER A 69 -18.21 21.18 -20.48
CA SER A 69 -18.63 22.36 -19.71
C SER A 69 -18.39 23.69 -20.46
N ARG A 70 -17.97 23.61 -21.73
CA ARG A 70 -17.63 24.76 -22.58
C ARG A 70 -18.68 24.94 -23.68
#